data_AF-A0A317SAK4-F1
#
_entry.id   AF-A0A317SAK4-F1
#
_cell.length_a   1.000
_cell.length_b   1.000
_cell.length_c   1.000
_cell.angle_alpha   90.00
_cell.angle_beta   90.00
_cell.angle_gamma   90.00
#
_symmetry.space_group_name_H-M   'P 1'
#
loop_
_entity.id
_entity.type
_entity.pdbx_description
1 polymer ?
#
loop_
_entity_poly.entity_id
_entity_poly.type
_entity_poly.pdbx_seq_one_letter_code
_entity_poly.pdbx_strand_id
1 'polypeptide(L)'
;MSSSTPKKRGALIAIEGLDRAGKSTQCQLLMDRLAERNIPAHLQKFPDRTTPIGKMINAYLSAATALEDHTIHLLFSANRWELSARILELLNDGVTIVLDRYVYSGIVFSAAKGLSLDYCRAPDVGLPRADVVLFLD
;
A
#
# COMPACT_ATOMS: atom_id res chain seq x y z
N MET A 1 -38.98 -5.39 13.43
CA MET A 1 -37.78 -4.57 13.19
C MET A 1 -36.60 -5.53 13.09
N SER A 2 -36.08 -5.78 11.88
CA SER A 2 -34.93 -6.67 11.70
C SER A 2 -33.68 -5.94 12.18
N SER A 3 -33.07 -6.42 13.26
CA SER A 3 -31.77 -5.93 13.71
C SER A 3 -30.71 -6.38 12.71
N SER A 4 -30.31 -5.49 11.80
CA SER A 4 -29.16 -5.74 10.93
C SER A 4 -27.93 -5.88 11.81
N THR A 5 -27.36 -7.08 11.87
CA THR A 5 -26.03 -7.28 12.45
C THR A 5 -25.06 -6.31 11.78
N PRO A 6 -24.20 -5.61 12.55
CA PRO A 6 -23.25 -4.68 11.95
C PRO A 6 -22.35 -5.45 10.96
N LYS A 7 -22.39 -5.02 9.71
CA LYS A 7 -21.59 -5.61 8.63
C LYS A 7 -20.12 -5.46 9.00
N LYS A 8 -19.41 -6.57 9.19
CA LYS A 8 -17.97 -6.54 9.48
C LYS A 8 -17.23 -5.98 8.26
N ARG A 9 -16.34 -5.00 8.49
CA ARG A 9 -15.45 -4.49 7.44
C ARG A 9 -14.50 -5.59 6.94
N GLY A 10 -13.95 -5.42 5.74
CA GLY A 10 -12.87 -6.25 5.22
C GLY A 10 -11.56 -6.03 5.98
N ALA A 11 -10.59 -6.92 5.77
CA ALA A 11 -9.25 -6.79 6.34
C ALA A 11 -8.32 -5.96 5.43
N LEU A 12 -7.36 -5.24 6.01
CA LEU A 12 -6.28 -4.57 5.29
C LEU A 12 -4.98 -5.34 5.54
N ILE A 13 -4.45 -6.02 4.52
CA ILE A 13 -3.29 -6.91 4.64
C ILE A 13 -2.16 -6.35 3.79
N ALA A 14 -1.03 -6.02 4.39
CA ALA A 14 0.16 -5.56 3.67
C ALA A 14 1.18 -6.68 3.50
N ILE A 15 1.73 -6.83 2.30
CA ILE A 15 2.85 -7.71 2.00
C ILE A 15 4.07 -6.85 1.67
N GLU A 16 5.08 -6.92 2.53
CA GLU A 16 6.33 -6.16 2.48
C GLU A 16 7.52 -7.11 2.31
N GLY A 17 8.68 -6.55 1.96
CA GLY A 17 9.90 -7.33 1.72
C GLY A 17 10.82 -6.65 0.72
N LEU A 18 12.06 -7.13 0.64
CA LEU A 18 13.08 -6.61 -0.27
C LEU A 18 12.71 -6.82 -1.75
N ASP A 19 13.43 -6.14 -2.64
CA ASP A 19 13.25 -6.33 -4.06
C ASP A 19 13.45 -7.79 -4.45
N ARG A 20 12.55 -8.30 -5.30
CA ARG A 20 12.51 -9.70 -5.76
C ARG A 20 12.23 -10.76 -4.67
N ALA A 21 11.82 -10.38 -3.46
CA ALA A 21 11.38 -11.31 -2.39
C ALA A 21 10.06 -12.08 -2.68
N GLY A 22 9.50 -11.99 -3.89
CA GLY A 22 8.27 -12.73 -4.26
C GLY A 22 6.94 -12.09 -3.84
N LYS A 23 6.93 -10.82 -3.40
CA LYS A 23 5.70 -10.12 -2.94
C LYS A 23 4.53 -10.22 -3.91
N SER A 24 4.73 -9.89 -5.18
CA SER A 24 3.64 -9.92 -6.16
C SER A 24 3.09 -11.33 -6.38
N THR A 25 3.94 -12.36 -6.31
CA THR A 25 3.52 -13.76 -6.37
C THR A 25 2.67 -14.11 -5.15
N GLN A 26 3.12 -13.76 -3.94
CA GLN A 26 2.37 -14.03 -2.71
C GLN A 26 1.05 -13.25 -2.63
N CYS A 27 1.02 -12.01 -3.14
CA CYS A 27 -0.21 -11.24 -3.28
C CYS A 27 -1.21 -11.97 -4.18
N GLN A 28 -0.76 -12.46 -5.34
CA GLN A 28 -1.64 -13.17 -6.28
C GLN A 28 -2.16 -14.48 -5.69
N LEU A 29 -1.29 -15.28 -5.06
CA LEU A 29 -1.70 -16.53 -4.40
C LEU A 29 -2.72 -16.27 -3.29
N LEU A 30 -2.56 -15.19 -2.52
CA LEU A 30 -3.53 -14.80 -1.51
C LEU A 30 -4.86 -14.37 -2.14
N MET A 31 -4.83 -13.59 -3.22
CA MET A 31 -6.03 -13.17 -3.95
C MET A 31 -6.80 -14.38 -4.50
N ASP A 32 -6.11 -15.34 -5.12
CA ASP A 32 -6.70 -16.57 -5.64
C ASP A 32 -7.35 -17.38 -4.50
N ARG A 33 -6.65 -17.50 -3.37
CA ARG A 33 -7.15 -18.21 -2.18
C ARG A 33 -8.37 -17.55 -1.53
N LEU A 34 -8.45 -16.22 -1.55
CA LEU A 34 -9.62 -15.47 -1.09
C LEU A 34 -10.80 -15.69 -2.03
N ALA A 35 -10.55 -15.68 -3.36
CA ALA A 35 -11.57 -15.95 -4.38
C ALA A 35 -12.14 -17.38 -4.26
N GLU A 36 -11.29 -18.40 -4.08
CA GLU A 36 -11.70 -19.79 -3.82
C GLU A 36 -12.66 -19.92 -2.62
N ARG A 37 -12.53 -19.03 -1.65
CA ARG A 37 -13.33 -18.99 -0.42
C ARG A 37 -14.54 -18.06 -0.52
N ASN A 38 -14.81 -17.47 -1.69
CA ASN A 38 -15.85 -16.47 -1.91
C ASN A 38 -15.72 -15.24 -0.98
N ILE A 39 -14.48 -14.86 -0.63
CA ILE A 39 -14.20 -13.66 0.15
C ILE A 39 -13.92 -12.51 -0.83
N PRO A 40 -14.72 -11.42 -0.83
CA PRO A 40 -14.46 -10.26 -1.68
C PRO A 40 -13.10 -9.66 -1.36
N ALA A 41 -12.26 -9.49 -2.38
CA ALA A 41 -10.93 -8.95 -2.21
C ALA A 41 -10.51 -8.03 -3.35
N HIS A 42 -9.62 -7.08 -3.07
CA HIS A 42 -9.02 -6.18 -4.04
C HIS A 42 -7.51 -6.08 -3.79
N LEU A 43 -6.72 -6.18 -4.87
CA LEU A 43 -5.28 -6.00 -4.84
C LEU A 43 -4.93 -4.55 -5.17
N GLN A 44 -4.28 -3.86 -4.25
CA GLN A 44 -3.69 -2.55 -4.48
C GLN A 44 -2.16 -2.66 -4.46
N LYS A 45 -1.49 -2.09 -5.45
CA LYS A 45 -0.02 -2.04 -5.50
C LYS A 45 0.44 -0.61 -5.24
N PHE A 46 1.52 -0.46 -4.49
CA PHE A 46 2.18 0.84 -4.28
C PHE A 46 3.61 0.84 -4.85
N PRO A 47 4.00 1.90 -5.60
CA PRO A 47 3.18 3.03 -6.00
C PRO A 47 2.12 2.62 -7.03
N ASP A 48 0.95 3.25 -7.00
CA ASP A 48 -0.02 3.14 -8.09
C ASP A 48 0.45 4.04 -9.23
N ARG A 49 1.01 3.43 -10.27
CA ARG A 49 1.65 4.12 -11.41
C ARG A 49 0.64 4.67 -12.42
N THR A 50 -0.67 4.47 -12.21
CA THR A 50 -1.70 4.91 -13.14
C THR A 50 -2.11 6.37 -12.90
N THR A 51 -1.93 6.88 -11.68
CA THR A 51 -2.27 8.26 -11.29
C THR A 51 -1.22 9.26 -11.79
N PRO A 52 -1.52 10.57 -11.85
CA PRO A 52 -0.52 11.59 -12.18
C PRO A 52 0.72 11.56 -11.28
N ILE A 53 0.54 11.41 -9.96
CA ILE A 53 1.65 11.27 -8.99
C ILE A 53 2.41 9.97 -9.24
N GLY A 54 1.69 8.87 -9.46
CA GLY A 54 2.24 7.58 -9.82
C GLY A 54 3.15 7.60 -11.05
N LYS A 55 2.76 8.35 -12.08
CA LYS A 55 3.55 8.53 -13.31
C LYS A 55 4.85 9.28 -13.04
N MET A 56 4.83 10.30 -12.18
CA MET A 56 6.05 11.02 -11.75
C MET A 56 6.99 10.09 -10.99
N ILE A 57 6.46 9.28 -10.07
CA ILE A 57 7.23 8.25 -9.35
C ILE A 57 7.81 7.23 -10.33
N ASN A 58 7.05 6.79 -11.32
CA ASN A 58 7.53 5.83 -12.31
C ASN A 58 8.68 6.41 -13.15
N ALA A 59 8.61 7.67 -13.56
CA ALA A 59 9.69 8.34 -14.29
C ALA A 59 10.97 8.45 -13.45
N TYR A 60 10.83 8.69 -12.14
CA TYR A 60 11.94 8.63 -11.20
C TYR A 60 12.56 7.22 -11.11
N LEU A 61 11.73 6.19 -10.88
CA LEU A 61 12.19 4.81 -10.75
C LEU A 61 12.81 4.24 -12.03
N SER A 62 12.42 4.76 -13.19
CA SER A 62 13.03 4.38 -14.48
C SER A 62 14.29 5.19 -14.83
N ALA A 63 14.79 6.01 -13.89
CA ALA A 63 15.91 6.93 -14.09
C ALA A 63 15.72 7.91 -15.27
N ALA A 64 14.47 8.17 -15.67
CA ALA A 64 14.15 9.13 -16.73
C ALA A 64 14.21 10.59 -16.22
N THR A 65 14.09 10.77 -14.90
CA THR A 65 14.16 12.06 -14.23
C THR A 65 14.88 11.93 -12.90
N ALA A 66 15.74 12.90 -12.57
CA ALA A 66 16.31 13.02 -11.23
C ALA A 66 15.38 13.87 -10.36
N LEU A 67 15.07 13.38 -9.15
CA LEU A 67 14.37 14.13 -8.13
C LEU A 67 15.17 14.04 -6.84
N GLU A 68 15.13 15.14 -6.08
CA GLU A 68 15.70 15.22 -4.74
C GLU A 68 14.95 14.26 -3.79
N ASP A 69 15.65 13.66 -2.83
CA ASP A 69 15.16 12.54 -2.03
C ASP A 69 13.98 12.88 -1.11
N HIS A 70 13.93 14.10 -0.56
CA HIS A 70 12.77 14.57 0.21
C HIS A 70 11.55 14.72 -0.71
N THR A 71 11.74 15.27 -1.91
CA THR A 71 10.67 15.46 -2.89
C THR A 71 10.04 14.12 -3.31
N ILE A 72 10.85 13.16 -3.75
CA ILE A 72 10.33 11.86 -4.18
C ILE A 72 9.69 11.08 -3.02
N HIS A 73 10.24 11.19 -1.80
CA HIS A 73 9.64 10.59 -0.60
C HIS A 73 8.21 11.10 -0.38
N LEU A 74 8.00 12.41 -0.47
CA LEU A 74 6.68 13.02 -0.31
C LEU A 74 5.71 12.60 -1.43
N LEU A 75 6.18 12.43 -2.66
CA LEU A 75 5.35 11.91 -3.75
C LEU A 75 4.88 10.47 -3.47
N PHE A 76 5.76 9.60 -2.95
CA PHE A 76 5.37 8.25 -2.54
C PHE A 76 4.29 8.27 -1.45
N SER A 77 4.39 9.18 -0.47
CA SER A 77 3.35 9.33 0.56
C SER A 77 2.06 9.89 -0.01
N ALA A 78 2.12 10.92 -0.86
CA ALA A 78 0.96 11.50 -1.52
C ALA A 78 0.20 10.46 -2.37
N ASN A 79 0.91 9.56 -3.06
CA ASN A 79 0.32 8.45 -3.82
C ASN A 79 -0.43 7.43 -2.93
N ARG A 80 -0.04 7.26 -1.67
CA ARG A 80 -0.83 6.48 -0.69
C ARG A 80 -2.07 7.25 -0.23
N TRP A 81 -1.91 8.54 0.04
CA TRP A 81 -3.01 9.39 0.50
C TRP A 81 -4.12 9.56 -0.52
N GLU A 82 -3.81 9.72 -1.81
CA GLU A 82 -4.83 9.87 -2.85
C GLU A 82 -5.73 8.62 -2.99
N LEU A 83 -5.27 7.46 -2.54
CA LEU A 83 -6.01 6.19 -2.55
C LEU A 83 -6.65 5.85 -1.19
N SER A 84 -6.32 6.59 -0.13
CA SER A 84 -6.72 6.30 1.25
C SER A 84 -8.25 6.24 1.43
N ALA A 85 -8.97 7.22 0.87
CA ALA A 85 -10.43 7.28 0.97
C ALA A 85 -11.10 6.07 0.31
N ARG A 86 -10.63 5.67 -0.87
CA ARG A 86 -11.13 4.49 -1.59
C ARG A 86 -10.83 3.19 -0.84
N ILE A 87 -9.65 3.07 -0.24
CA ILE A 87 -9.30 1.93 0.60
C ILE A 87 -10.29 1.82 1.77
N LEU A 88 -10.58 2.93 2.46
CA LEU A 88 -11.54 2.94 3.57
C LEU A 88 -12.96 2.58 3.13
N GLU A 89 -13.42 3.10 1.99
CA GLU A 89 -14.72 2.76 1.42
C GLU A 89 -14.85 1.25 1.16
N LEU A 90 -13.89 0.66 0.44
CA LEU A 90 -13.89 -0.77 0.14
C LEU A 90 -13.85 -1.63 1.41
N LEU A 91 -13.03 -1.25 2.39
CA LEU A 91 -12.98 -1.94 3.68
C LEU A 91 -14.35 -1.90 4.35
N ASN A 92 -15.00 -0.74 4.44
CA ASN A 92 -16.32 -0.59 5.05
C ASN A 92 -17.40 -1.41 4.31
N ASP A 93 -17.24 -1.60 2.99
CA ASP A 93 -18.11 -2.46 2.19
C ASP A 93 -17.87 -3.97 2.38
N GLY A 94 -16.92 -4.35 3.22
CA GLY A 94 -16.59 -5.75 3.52
C GLY A 94 -15.54 -6.35 2.58
N VAL A 95 -14.91 -5.53 1.72
CA VAL A 95 -13.88 -5.99 0.79
C VAL A 95 -12.53 -6.01 1.48
N THR A 96 -11.87 -7.18 1.47
CA THR A 96 -10.50 -7.31 1.96
C THR A 96 -9.52 -6.69 0.96
N ILE A 97 -8.58 -5.88 1.45
CA ILE A 97 -7.57 -5.25 0.61
C ILE A 97 -6.23 -5.91 0.86
N VAL A 98 -5.62 -6.44 -0.19
CA VAL A 98 -4.23 -6.93 -0.19
C VAL A 98 -3.34 -5.84 -0.78
N LEU A 99 -2.32 -5.41 -0.05
CA LEU A 99 -1.37 -4.37 -0.46
C LEU A 99 -0.04 -5.01 -0.85
N ASP A 100 0.40 -4.82 -2.09
CA ASP A 100 1.78 -5.09 -2.52
C ASP A 100 2.60 -3.82 -2.25
N ARG A 101 3.36 -3.85 -1.15
CA ARG A 101 4.02 -2.71 -0.50
C ARG A 101 3.04 -1.68 0.11
N TYR A 102 3.50 -0.99 1.15
CA TYR A 102 2.76 0.11 1.76
C TYR A 102 3.72 1.13 2.42
N VAL A 103 3.38 1.61 3.62
CA VAL A 103 4.14 2.65 4.34
C VAL A 103 5.57 2.22 4.68
N TYR A 104 5.82 0.93 4.97
CA TYR A 104 7.14 0.47 5.39
C TYR A 104 8.14 0.50 4.24
N SER A 105 7.73 0.13 3.03
CA SER A 105 8.53 0.36 1.83
C SER A 105 8.89 1.85 1.68
N GLY A 106 7.95 2.77 1.86
CA GLY A 106 8.23 4.21 1.77
C GLY A 106 9.27 4.68 2.80
N ILE A 107 9.14 4.23 4.05
CA ILE A 107 10.03 4.62 5.15
C ILE A 107 11.44 4.07 4.95
N VAL A 108 11.58 2.76 4.71
CA VAL A 108 12.88 2.09 4.69
C VAL A 108 13.71 2.50 3.49
N PHE A 109 13.10 2.63 2.30
CA PHE A 109 13.84 3.05 1.10
C PHE A 109 14.35 4.49 1.19
N SER A 110 13.59 5.41 1.78
CA SER A 110 14.05 6.79 1.97
C SER A 110 15.08 6.92 3.09
N ALA A 111 14.90 6.18 4.19
CA ALA A 111 15.88 6.16 5.28
C ALA A 111 17.24 5.60 4.82
N ALA A 112 17.24 4.59 3.95
CA ALA A 112 18.46 4.03 3.36
C ALA A 112 19.25 5.05 2.52
N LYS A 113 18.62 6.15 2.08
CA LYS A 113 19.28 7.27 1.38
C LYS A 113 19.76 8.39 2.30
N GLY A 114 19.61 8.23 3.62
CA GLY A 114 20.09 9.17 4.62
C GLY A 114 19.04 10.11 5.19
N LEU A 115 17.76 9.97 4.84
CA LEU A 115 16.68 10.72 5.47
C LEU A 115 16.39 10.16 6.87
N SER A 116 16.01 11.02 7.82
CA SER A 116 15.70 10.55 9.17
C SER A 116 14.42 9.70 9.20
N LEU A 117 14.37 8.72 10.10
CA LEU A 117 13.17 7.88 10.27
C LEU A 117 11.94 8.71 10.67
N ASP A 118 12.13 9.76 11.45
CA ASP A 118 11.04 10.65 11.87
C ASP A 118 10.46 11.42 10.69
N TYR A 119 11.33 11.98 9.84
CA TYR A 119 10.90 12.60 8.59
C TYR A 119 10.17 11.60 7.71
N CYS A 120 10.70 10.37 7.57
CA CYS A 120 10.12 9.37 6.69
C CYS A 120 8.76 8.85 7.15
N ARG A 121 8.49 8.87 8.46
CA ARG A 121 7.22 8.41 9.05
C ARG A 121 6.15 9.47 9.04
N ALA A 122 6.52 10.74 9.25
CA ALA A 122 5.57 11.82 9.48
C ALA A 122 4.52 11.99 8.36
N PRO A 123 4.86 11.90 7.05
CA PRO A 123 3.88 12.06 5.98
C PRO A 123 2.80 10.98 5.96
N ASP A 124 3.08 9.78 6.46
CA ASP A 124 2.14 8.64 6.42
C ASP A 124 1.26 8.54 7.68
N VAL A 125 1.44 9.43 8.67
CA VAL A 125 0.66 9.43 9.91
C VAL A 125 -0.81 9.73 9.60
N GLY A 126 -1.68 8.77 9.89
CA GLY A 126 -3.13 8.87 9.66
C GLY A 126 -3.65 8.02 8.51
N LEU A 127 -2.75 7.40 7.72
CA LEU A 127 -3.16 6.40 6.73
C LEU A 127 -3.83 5.18 7.41
N PRO A 128 -4.74 4.48 6.70
CA PRO A 128 -5.36 3.26 7.20
C PRO A 128 -4.32 2.24 7.68
N ARG A 129 -4.36 1.89 8.97
CA ARG A 129 -3.42 0.93 9.54
C ARG A 129 -3.76 -0.47 9.05
N ALA A 130 -2.78 -1.17 8.47
CA ALA A 130 -2.91 -2.58 8.12
C ALA A 130 -3.20 -3.44 9.37
N ASP A 131 -4.15 -4.35 9.23
CA ASP A 131 -4.50 -5.34 10.26
C ASP A 131 -3.38 -6.39 10.42
N VAL A 132 -2.73 -6.73 9.30
CA VAL A 132 -1.61 -7.67 9.24
C VAL A 132 -0.57 -7.13 8.28
N VAL A 133 0.70 -7.28 8.65
CA VAL A 133 1.85 -7.01 7.79
C VAL A 133 2.65 -8.30 7.69
N LEU A 134 2.74 -8.86 6.49
CA LEU A 134 3.54 -10.04 6.17
C LEU A 134 4.87 -9.56 5.56
N PHE A 135 5.97 -9.79 6.24
CA PHE A 135 7.30 -9.50 5.72
C PHE A 135 7.90 -10.77 5.09
N LEU A 136 8.27 -10.69 3.82
CA LEU A 136 9.00 -11.73 3.12
C LEU A 136 10.50 -11.47 3.24
N ASP A 137 11.18 -12.37 3.95
CA ASP A 137 12.64 -12.38 4.17
C ASP A 137 13.36 -13.07 3.01
#